data_AF-A0A0R1LNC3-F1
#
_entry.id   AF-A0A0R1LNC3-F1
#
_cell.length_a   1.000
_cell.length_b   1.000
_cell.length_c   1.000
_cell.angle_alpha   90.00
_cell.angle_beta   90.00
_cell.angle_gamma   90.00
#
_symmetry.space_group_name_H-M   'P 1'
#
loop_
_entity.id
_entity.type
_entity.pdbx_description
1 polymer ?
#
loop_
_entity_poly.entity_id
_entity_poly.type
_entity_poly.pdbx_seq_one_letter_code
_entity_poly.pdbx_strand_id
1 'polypeptide(L)'
;MLKHYKPKPNMVQAGIAQLDRLDLEPAVKDLVLYDLQDQVQNNTLGSFFKQWSGVSRHQEKITVLQSVDQRRALMAAFNEERRYLHSLALTHQVPSDEIYDLYSEVLLAESLVLDPKNRLI
;
A
#
# COMPACT_ATOMS: atom_id res chain seq x y z
N MET A 1 8.08 -20.18 -23.22
CA MET A 1 6.84 -19.47 -22.81
C MET A 1 7.04 -18.94 -21.40
N LEU A 2 7.38 -17.65 -21.26
CA LEU A 2 7.45 -17.01 -19.95
C LEU A 2 6.00 -16.91 -19.42
N LYS A 3 5.72 -17.59 -18.30
CA LYS A 3 4.48 -17.36 -17.55
C LYS A 3 4.37 -15.85 -17.33
N HIS A 4 3.21 -15.27 -17.62
CA HIS A 4 2.94 -13.86 -17.31
C HIS A 4 2.94 -13.72 -15.79
N TYR A 5 4.10 -13.43 -15.23
CA TYR A 5 4.25 -13.15 -13.80
C TYR A 5 3.48 -11.86 -13.52
N LYS A 6 2.66 -11.85 -12.45
CA LYS A 6 1.85 -10.69 -12.07
C LYS A 6 2.43 -10.11 -10.78
N PRO A 7 3.48 -9.26 -10.86
CA PRO A 7 4.19 -8.81 -9.68
C PRO A 7 3.33 -7.96 -8.75
N LYS A 8 2.45 -7.12 -9.31
CA LYS A 8 1.60 -6.20 -8.54
C LYS A 8 0.55 -6.88 -7.64
N PRO A 9 -0.32 -7.80 -8.12
CA PRO A 9 -1.24 -8.51 -7.24
C PRO A 9 -0.54 -9.34 -6.15
N ASN A 10 0.60 -9.96 -6.48
CA ASN A 10 1.36 -10.76 -5.51
C ASN A 10 2.03 -9.88 -4.43
N MET A 11 2.52 -8.70 -4.83
CA MET A 11 3.03 -7.69 -3.91
C MET A 11 1.93 -7.26 -2.93
N VAL A 12 0.77 -6.84 -3.43
CA VAL A 12 -0.36 -6.44 -2.57
C VAL A 12 -0.79 -7.58 -1.66
N GLN A 13 -0.81 -8.82 -2.15
CA GLN A 13 -1.14 -9.98 -1.33
C GLN A 13 -0.15 -10.17 -0.15
N ALA A 14 1.13 -9.85 -0.35
CA ALA A 14 2.11 -9.85 0.73
C ALA A 14 1.81 -8.77 1.78
N GLY A 15 1.39 -7.57 1.34
CA GLY A 15 0.92 -6.50 2.22
C GLY A 15 -0.35 -6.89 3.01
N ILE A 16 -1.34 -7.48 2.34
CA ILE A 16 -2.59 -7.94 2.98
C ILE A 16 -2.30 -9.01 4.03
N ALA A 17 -1.43 -9.99 3.72
CA ALA A 17 -1.05 -11.03 4.65
C ALA A 17 -0.36 -10.50 5.92
N GLN A 18 0.22 -9.30 5.87
CA GLN A 18 0.78 -8.65 7.05
C GLN A 18 -0.29 -8.18 8.03
N LEU A 19 -1.49 -7.83 7.57
CA LEU A 19 -2.57 -7.36 8.43
C LEU A 19 -3.07 -8.44 9.39
N ASP A 20 -2.96 -9.71 9.01
CA ASP A 20 -3.32 -10.83 9.87
C ASP A 20 -2.36 -11.02 11.06
N ARG A 21 -1.19 -10.40 11.01
CA ARG A 21 -0.18 -10.44 12.08
C ARG A 21 -0.25 -9.25 13.03
N LEU A 22 -1.13 -8.29 12.75
CA LEU A 22 -1.31 -7.08 13.55
C LEU A 22 -2.56 -7.23 14.42
N ASP A 23 -2.44 -6.81 15.68
CA ASP A 23 -3.60 -6.67 16.56
C ASP A 23 -4.28 -5.32 16.24
N LEU A 24 -5.27 -5.37 15.35
CA LEU A 24 -6.01 -4.21 14.86
C LEU A 24 -7.48 -4.34 15.21
N GLU A 25 -8.10 -3.20 15.55
CA GLU A 25 -9.56 -3.12 15.61
C GLU A 25 -10.15 -3.50 14.23
N PRO A 26 -11.25 -4.29 14.17
CA PRO A 26 -11.83 -4.72 12.90
C PRO A 26 -12.11 -3.58 11.92
N ALA A 27 -12.63 -2.45 12.41
CA ALA A 27 -12.89 -1.28 11.59
C ALA A 27 -11.61 -0.71 10.94
N VAL A 28 -10.49 -0.69 11.66
CA VAL A 28 -9.19 -0.25 11.12
C VAL A 28 -8.68 -1.26 10.10
N LYS A 29 -8.79 -2.56 10.39
CA LYS A 29 -8.36 -3.62 9.47
C LYS A 29 -9.13 -3.57 8.15
N ASP A 30 -10.44 -3.37 8.18
CA ASP A 30 -11.29 -3.29 6.99
C ASP A 30 -10.94 -2.08 6.12
N LEU A 31 -10.62 -0.93 6.72
CA LEU A 31 -10.17 0.26 6.01
C LEU A 31 -8.84 0.02 5.30
N VAL A 32 -7.86 -0.53 6.01
CA VAL A 32 -6.53 -0.81 5.45
C VAL A 32 -6.63 -1.88 4.35
N LEU A 33 -7.47 -2.90 4.54
CA LEU A 33 -7.73 -3.92 3.53
C LEU A 33 -8.33 -3.31 2.25
N TYR A 34 -9.29 -2.39 2.39
CA TYR A 34 -9.86 -1.67 1.26
C TYR A 34 -8.79 -0.87 0.51
N ASP A 35 -7.95 -0.11 1.24
CA ASP A 35 -6.87 0.69 0.65
C ASP A 35 -5.89 -0.18 -0.15
N LEU A 36 -5.49 -1.34 0.39
CA LEU A 36 -4.59 -2.28 -0.31
C LEU A 36 -5.26 -2.94 -1.52
N GLN A 37 -6.54 -3.32 -1.43
CA GLN A 37 -7.26 -3.92 -2.55
C GLN A 37 -7.48 -2.93 -3.71
N ASP A 38 -7.69 -1.64 -3.41
CA ASP A 38 -7.81 -0.59 -4.42
C ASP A 38 -6.52 -0.43 -5.24
N GLN A 39 -5.34 -0.65 -4.64
CA GLN A 39 -4.04 -0.64 -5.32
C GLN A 39 -3.95 -1.66 -6.48
N VAL A 40 -4.69 -2.78 -6.42
CA VAL A 40 -4.73 -3.79 -7.49
C VAL A 40 -5.70 -3.40 -8.61
N GLN A 41 -6.81 -2.74 -8.28
CA GLN A 41 -7.89 -2.44 -9.22
C GLN A 41 -7.66 -1.14 -10.00
N ASN A 42 -7.02 -0.14 -9.38
CA ASN A 42 -6.81 1.15 -10.01
C ASN A 42 -5.47 1.23 -10.75
N ASN A 43 -5.56 1.41 -12.07
CA ASN A 43 -4.43 1.78 -12.89
C ASN A 43 -4.04 3.24 -12.61
N THR A 44 -2.83 3.43 -12.08
CA THR A 44 -2.10 4.68 -11.77
C THR A 44 -2.29 5.29 -10.39
N LEU A 45 -1.14 5.69 -9.82
CA LEU A 45 -0.99 6.48 -8.58
C LEU A 45 -1.91 7.71 -8.53
N GLY A 46 -2.24 8.31 -9.69
CA GLY A 46 -3.11 9.49 -9.82
C GLY A 46 -4.52 9.33 -9.25
N SER A 47 -5.09 8.12 -9.28
CA SER A 47 -6.42 7.87 -8.69
C SER A 47 -6.34 7.73 -7.16
N PHE A 48 -5.26 7.12 -6.65
CA PHE A 48 -4.98 7.02 -5.21
C PHE A 48 -4.87 8.41 -4.58
N PHE A 49 -4.16 9.35 -5.22
CA PHE A 49 -4.09 10.76 -4.76
C PHE A 49 -5.48 11.42 -4.61
N LYS A 50 -6.35 11.25 -5.62
CA LYS A 50 -7.70 11.82 -5.58
C LYS A 50 -8.54 11.21 -4.46
N GLN A 51 -8.45 9.90 -4.26
CA GLN A 51 -9.15 9.23 -3.17
C GLN A 51 -8.62 9.63 -1.80
N TRP A 52 -7.30 9.68 -1.58
CA TRP A 52 -6.72 10.02 -0.27
C TRP A 52 -7.08 11.43 0.21
N SER A 53 -7.10 12.42 -0.70
CA SER A 53 -7.59 13.77 -0.39
C SER A 53 -9.08 13.78 0.00
N GLY A 54 -9.87 12.84 -0.54
CA GLY A 54 -11.28 12.61 -0.20
C GLY A 54 -11.48 11.82 1.09
N VAL A 55 -10.62 10.84 1.39
CA VAL A 55 -10.63 10.07 2.65
C VAL A 55 -10.33 10.97 3.84
N SER A 56 -9.43 11.96 3.67
CA SER A 56 -9.23 13.02 4.67
C SER A 56 -10.50 13.85 4.94
N ARG A 57 -11.43 13.96 3.97
CA ARG A 57 -12.77 14.56 4.15
C ARG A 57 -13.81 13.60 4.72
N HIS A 58 -13.61 12.28 4.63
CA HIS A 58 -14.48 11.26 5.25
C HIS A 58 -14.03 10.84 6.66
N GLN A 59 -13.05 11.54 7.24
CA GLN A 59 -12.63 11.39 8.64
C GLN A 59 -13.70 11.73 9.69
N GLU A 60 -14.91 12.14 9.29
CA GLU A 60 -16.03 12.40 10.23
C GLU A 60 -16.42 11.17 11.08
N LYS A 61 -15.94 9.96 10.76
CA LYS A 61 -16.28 8.70 11.47
C LYS A 61 -15.12 7.95 12.11
N ILE A 62 -13.87 8.40 11.96
CA ILE A 62 -12.67 7.71 12.49
C ILE A 62 -12.09 8.52 13.64
N THR A 63 -11.82 7.87 14.77
CA THR A 63 -11.15 8.51 15.91
C THR A 63 -9.67 8.79 15.60
N VAL A 64 -9.05 9.71 16.34
CA VAL A 64 -7.62 10.01 16.21
C VAL A 64 -6.75 8.75 16.40
N LEU A 65 -7.15 7.86 17.32
CA LEU A 65 -6.43 6.61 17.60
C LEU A 65 -6.50 5.64 16.42
N GLN A 66 -7.71 5.40 15.90
CA GLN A 66 -7.92 4.58 14.70
C GLN A 66 -7.15 5.13 13.48
N SER A 67 -7.01 6.46 13.37
CA SER A 67 -6.20 7.08 12.33
C SER A 67 -4.69 6.79 12.48
N VAL A 68 -4.19 6.72 13.71
CA VAL A 68 -2.79 6.33 13.98
C VAL A 68 -2.57 4.86 13.64
N ASP A 69 -3.48 3.98 14.07
CA ASP A 69 -3.36 2.55 13.85
C ASP A 69 -3.50 2.19 12.36
N GLN A 70 -4.39 2.88 11.63
CA GLN A 70 -4.46 2.77 10.16
C GLN A 70 -3.13 3.13 9.50
N ARG A 71 -2.50 4.25 9.87
CA ARG A 71 -1.20 4.64 9.30
C ARG A 71 -0.12 3.59 9.58
N ARG A 72 -0.05 3.10 10.82
CA ARG A 72 0.94 2.06 11.21
C ARG A 72 0.71 0.76 10.45
N ALA A 73 -0.54 0.36 10.28
CA ALA A 73 -0.91 -0.83 9.52
C ALA A 73 -0.53 -0.71 8.04
N LEU A 74 -0.79 0.45 7.41
CA LEU A 74 -0.36 0.74 6.04
C LEU A 74 1.17 0.72 5.91
N MET A 75 1.90 1.36 6.81
CA MET A 75 3.37 1.32 6.82
C MET A 75 3.91 -0.11 6.95
N ALA A 76 3.30 -0.93 7.81
CA ALA A 76 3.67 -2.34 7.96
C ALA A 76 3.40 -3.14 6.69
N ALA A 77 2.25 -2.94 6.04
CA ALA A 77 1.92 -3.58 4.77
C ALA A 77 2.91 -3.19 3.67
N PHE A 78 3.18 -1.89 3.49
CA PHE A 78 4.14 -1.38 2.50
C PHE A 78 5.56 -1.90 2.70
N ASN A 79 5.97 -2.11 3.96
CA ASN A 79 7.26 -2.75 4.24
C ASN A 79 7.31 -4.17 3.68
N GLU A 80 6.26 -4.97 3.86
CA GLU A 80 6.19 -6.32 3.27
C GLU A 80 6.10 -6.30 1.74
N GLU A 81 5.40 -5.32 1.15
CA GLU A 81 5.38 -5.12 -0.30
C GLU A 81 6.79 -4.86 -0.85
N ARG A 82 7.56 -3.98 -0.22
CA ARG A 82 8.95 -3.71 -0.60
C ARG A 82 9.85 -4.93 -0.42
N ARG A 83 9.68 -5.69 0.68
CA ARG A 83 10.42 -6.95 0.89
C ARG A 83 10.13 -7.95 -0.22
N TYR A 84 8.87 -8.09 -0.61
CA TYR A 84 8.47 -8.92 -1.73
C TYR A 84 9.14 -8.47 -3.04
N LEU A 85 9.04 -7.17 -3.39
CA LEU A 85 9.66 -6.65 -4.61
C LEU A 85 11.18 -6.83 -4.62
N HIS A 86 11.85 -6.62 -3.48
CA HIS A 86 13.28 -6.87 -3.34
C HIS A 86 13.62 -8.34 -3.58
N SER A 87 12.85 -9.27 -2.98
CA SER A 87 13.05 -10.70 -3.21
C SER A 87 12.84 -11.09 -4.68
N LEU A 88 11.86 -10.48 -5.34
CA LEU A 88 11.57 -10.71 -6.75
C LEU A 88 12.70 -10.22 -7.65
N ALA A 89 13.29 -9.08 -7.33
CA ALA A 89 14.43 -8.52 -8.07
C ALA A 89 15.63 -9.48 -8.10
N LEU A 90 15.85 -10.24 -7.02
CA LEU A 90 16.91 -11.24 -6.93
C LEU A 90 16.66 -12.49 -7.79
N THR A 91 15.43 -12.73 -8.25
CA THR A 91 15.09 -13.92 -9.05
C THR A 91 15.38 -13.75 -10.55
N HIS A 92 15.53 -12.51 -11.02
CA HIS A 92 15.65 -12.16 -12.44
C HIS A 92 14.51 -12.67 -13.34
N GLN A 93 13.36 -13.05 -12.77
CA GLN A 93 12.20 -13.55 -13.51
C GLN A 93 11.31 -12.44 -14.08
N VAL A 94 11.45 -11.23 -13.54
CA VAL A 94 10.71 -10.03 -13.95
C VAL A 94 11.72 -8.95 -14.31
N PRO A 95 11.50 -8.18 -15.40
CA PRO A 95 12.33 -7.04 -15.76
C PRO A 95 12.50 -6.05 -14.61
N SER A 96 13.71 -5.52 -14.42
CA SER A 96 14.01 -4.65 -13.28
C SER A 96 13.27 -3.32 -13.34
N ASP A 97 13.01 -2.79 -14.54
CA ASP A 97 12.18 -1.59 -14.77
C ASP A 97 10.76 -1.78 -14.23
N GLU A 98 10.11 -2.90 -14.53
CA GLU A 98 8.77 -3.21 -13.99
C GLU A 98 8.78 -3.30 -12.45
N ILE A 99 9.84 -3.85 -11.86
CA ILE A 99 9.98 -3.92 -10.40
C ILE A 99 10.21 -2.52 -9.81
N TYR A 100 11.03 -1.69 -10.44
CA TYR A 100 11.32 -0.34 -9.98
C TYR A 100 10.11 0.57 -10.05
N ASP A 101 9.29 0.46 -11.10
CA ASP A 101 8.03 1.19 -11.20
C ASP A 101 7.13 0.86 -9.99
N LEU A 102 6.96 -0.42 -9.66
CA LEU A 102 6.19 -0.84 -8.49
C LEU A 102 6.83 -0.37 -7.17
N TYR A 103 8.15 -0.39 -7.08
CA TYR A 103 8.85 0.08 -5.89
C TYR A 103 8.63 1.59 -5.67
N SER A 104 8.67 2.37 -6.75
CA SER A 104 8.34 3.80 -6.74
C SER A 104 6.88 4.05 -6.38
N GLU A 105 5.95 3.21 -6.85
CA GLU A 105 4.54 3.28 -6.44
C GLU A 105 4.38 3.13 -4.93
N VAL A 106 5.01 2.10 -4.33
CA VAL A 106 4.93 1.84 -2.89
C VAL A 106 5.57 2.95 -2.07
N LEU A 107 6.74 3.46 -2.47
CA LEU A 107 7.41 4.56 -1.77
C LEU A 107 6.58 5.85 -1.80
N LEU A 108 5.91 6.12 -2.92
CA LEU A 108 5.03 7.28 -3.03
C LEU A 108 3.81 7.12 -2.11
N ALA A 109 3.19 5.94 -2.10
CA ALA A 109 2.08 5.65 -1.18
C ALA A 109 2.51 5.80 0.30
N GLU A 110 3.68 5.30 0.67
CA GLU A 110 4.23 5.45 2.03
C GLU A 110 4.46 6.92 2.39
N SER A 111 4.99 7.73 1.46
CA SER A 111 5.17 9.18 1.68
C SER A 111 3.86 9.90 2.01
N LEU A 112 2.76 9.49 1.37
CA LEU A 112 1.42 10.07 1.59
C LEU A 112 0.80 9.65 2.91
N VAL A 113 1.09 8.43 3.36
CA VAL A 113 0.67 7.95 4.67
C VAL A 113 1.40 8.69 5.78
N LEU A 114 2.69 8.99 5.57
CA LEU A 114 3.53 9.74 6.52
C LEU A 114 3.16 11.23 6.59
N ASP A 115 2.88 11.84 5.44
CA ASP A 115 2.51 13.25 5.35
C ASP A 115 1.26 13.46 4.47
N PRO A 116 0.07 13.17 5.01
CA PRO A 116 -1.19 13.30 4.27
C PRO A 116 -1.54 14.74 3.90
N LYS A 117 -0.86 15.75 4.48
CA LYS A 117 -1.08 17.17 4.19
C LYS A 117 -0.01 17.74 3.26
N ASN A 118 0.92 16.91 2.77
CA ASN A 118 2.03 17.32 1.92
C ASN A 118 2.77 18.54 2.48
N ARG A 119 3.01 18.56 3.79
CA ARG A 119 3.80 19.55 4.52
C ARG A 119 5.29 19.19 4.55
N LEU A 120 5.82 18.71 3.43
CA LEU A 120 7.25 18.51 3.27
C LEU A 120 7.94 19.89 3.22
N ILE A 121 8.33 20.33 4.43
CA ILE A 121 9.05 21.55 4.84
C ILE A 121 8.24 22.86 4.75
#